data_AF-A0A0P1EAC2-F1
#
_entry.id   AF-A0A0P1EAC2-F1
#
_cell.length_a   1.000
_cell.length_b   1.000
_cell.length_c   1.000
_cell.angle_alpha   90.00
_cell.angle_beta   90.00
_cell.angle_gamma   90.00
#
_symmetry.space_group_name_H-M   'P 1'
#
loop_
_entity.id
_entity.type
_entity.pdbx_description
1 polymer ?
#
loop_
_entity_poly.entity_id
_entity_poly.type
_entity_poly.pdbx_seq_one_letter_code
_entity_poly.pdbx_strand_id
1 'polypeptide(L)'
;MSMEMQVSAPGTKGFMTSYLEALALVERLHRLLLDVIKDEFERVGVLGINAVQALLLFNIGDNEVTAGELKSRGYYQGSNVSYNLKKLVEMGYMHHQR
;
A
#
# COMPACT_ATOMS: atom_id res chain seq x y z
N MET A 1 -10.58 14.74 40.29
CA MET A 1 -9.66 13.65 40.65
C MET A 1 -8.89 13.29 39.41
N SER A 2 -7.60 13.62 39.42
CA SER A 2 -6.68 13.39 38.30
C SER A 2 -6.44 11.90 38.13
N MET A 3 -6.60 11.41 36.92
CA MET A 3 -6.27 10.03 36.56
C MET A 3 -4.75 9.99 36.40
N GLU A 4 -4.05 9.72 37.50
CA GLU A 4 -2.61 9.44 37.46
C GLU A 4 -2.40 8.18 36.61
N MET A 5 -1.86 8.41 35.41
CA MET A 5 -1.35 7.38 34.53
C MET A 5 -0.15 6.74 35.24
N GLN A 6 -0.36 5.58 35.87
CA GLN A 6 0.71 4.78 36.47
C GLN A 6 1.78 4.51 35.41
N VAL A 7 2.94 5.13 35.60
CA VAL A 7 4.10 5.01 34.73
C VAL A 7 4.70 3.61 34.86
N SER A 8 4.43 2.82 33.82
CA SER A 8 5.29 1.81 33.18
C SER A 8 5.96 0.74 34.05
N ALA A 9 5.54 -0.51 33.84
CA ALA A 9 6.38 -1.67 34.13
C ALA A 9 7.69 -1.59 33.31
N PRO A 10 8.84 -2.02 33.86
CA PRO A 10 10.15 -1.89 33.20
C PRO A 10 10.26 -2.52 31.80
N GLY A 11 9.40 -3.50 31.47
CA GLY A 11 9.34 -4.12 30.15
C GLY A 11 8.56 -3.32 29.09
N THR A 12 7.68 -2.41 29.50
CA THR A 12 6.81 -1.66 28.57
C THR A 12 7.58 -0.67 27.71
N LYS A 13 8.67 -0.08 28.25
CA LYS A 13 9.50 0.86 27.48
C LYS A 13 10.28 0.17 26.35
N GLY A 14 10.94 -0.96 26.64
CA GLY A 14 11.66 -1.73 25.61
C GLY A 14 10.74 -2.31 24.53
N PHE A 15 9.54 -2.76 24.92
CA PHE A 15 8.52 -3.18 23.97
C PHE A 15 8.06 -2.02 23.08
N MET A 16 7.77 -0.86 23.67
CA MET A 16 7.32 0.32 22.90
C MET A 16 8.38 0.83 21.93
N THR A 17 9.65 0.85 22.33
CA THR A 17 10.77 1.19 21.42
C THR A 17 10.82 0.23 20.24
N SER A 18 10.82 -1.09 20.49
CA SER A 18 10.86 -2.11 19.42
C SER A 18 9.65 -2.02 18.49
N TYR A 19 8.47 -1.73 19.04
CA TYR A 19 7.24 -1.54 18.28
C TYR A 19 7.34 -0.33 17.32
N LEU A 20 7.80 0.81 17.82
CA LEU A 20 7.99 2.02 17.00
C LEU A 20 9.07 1.82 15.92
N GLU A 21 10.14 1.10 16.24
CA GLU A 21 11.17 0.72 15.25
C GLU A 21 10.58 -0.16 14.15
N ALA A 22 9.78 -1.17 14.50
CA ALA A 22 9.12 -2.02 13.52
C ALA A 22 8.17 -1.22 12.60
N LEU A 23 7.38 -0.30 13.16
CA LEU A 23 6.52 0.59 12.37
C LEU A 23 7.34 1.45 11.39
N ALA A 24 8.43 2.05 11.86
CA ALA A 24 9.31 2.87 11.03
C ALA A 24 9.96 2.06 9.89
N LEU A 25 10.33 0.81 10.17
CA LEU A 25 10.88 -0.11 9.15
C LEU A 25 9.83 -0.48 8.10
N VAL A 26 8.60 -0.80 8.51
CA VAL A 26 7.49 -1.11 7.58
C VAL A 26 7.16 0.07 6.68
N GLU A 27 7.05 1.26 7.26
CA GLU A 27 6.79 2.50 6.53
C GLU A 27 7.90 2.81 5.50
N ARG A 28 9.16 2.64 5.92
CA ARG A 28 10.33 2.83 5.03
C ARG A 28 10.35 1.79 3.91
N LEU A 29 10.13 0.52 4.22
CA LEU A 29 10.08 -0.55 3.24
C LEU A 29 9.00 -0.30 2.19
N HIS A 30 7.82 0.17 2.60
CA HIS A 30 6.74 0.51 1.69
C HIS A 30 7.15 1.60 0.68
N ARG A 31 7.81 2.68 1.14
CA ARG A 31 8.33 3.73 0.24
C ARG A 31 9.40 3.21 -0.70
N LEU A 32 10.39 2.49 -0.17
CA LEU A 32 11.49 1.95 -0.98
C LEU A 32 10.98 1.00 -2.06
N LEU A 33 9.94 0.20 -1.78
CA LEU A 33 9.31 -0.64 -2.78
C LEU A 33 8.68 0.19 -3.91
N LEU A 34 7.95 1.26 -3.56
CA LEU A 34 7.34 2.14 -4.56
C LEU A 34 8.40 2.87 -5.40
N ASP A 35 9.51 3.29 -4.78
CA ASP A 35 10.63 3.93 -5.47
C ASP A 35 11.31 2.96 -6.45
N VAL A 36 11.61 1.73 -6.02
CA VAL A 36 12.20 0.70 -6.90
C VAL A 36 11.29 0.43 -8.11
N ILE A 37 9.98 0.26 -7.90
CA ILE A 37 9.05 0.02 -9.00
C ILE A 37 9.01 1.22 -9.96
N LYS A 38 8.99 2.44 -9.41
CA LYS A 38 9.00 3.67 -10.20
C LYS A 38 10.29 3.76 -11.04
N ASP A 39 11.44 3.57 -10.42
CA ASP A 39 12.74 3.67 -11.08
C ASP A 39 12.88 2.64 -12.21
N GLU A 40 12.39 1.42 -12.00
CA GLU A 40 12.39 0.38 -13.03
C GLU A 40 11.49 0.75 -14.22
N PHE A 41 10.33 1.35 -13.96
CA PHE A 41 9.41 1.81 -14.99
C PHE A 41 10.00 2.96 -15.81
N GLU A 42 10.63 3.93 -15.14
CA GLU A 42 11.37 5.01 -15.79
C GLU A 42 12.52 4.47 -16.64
N ARG A 43 13.26 3.48 -16.13
CA ARG A 43 14.39 2.82 -16.82
C ARG A 43 13.95 2.13 -18.11
N VAL A 44 12.77 1.50 -18.14
CA VAL A 44 12.24 0.82 -19.34
C VAL A 44 11.34 1.71 -20.20
N GLY A 45 11.15 2.98 -19.82
CA GLY A 45 10.36 3.96 -20.59
C GLY A 45 8.84 3.83 -20.44
N VAL A 46 8.34 3.12 -19.41
CA VAL A 46 6.90 2.98 -19.13
C VAL A 46 6.46 4.09 -18.17
N LEU A 47 5.98 5.20 -18.71
CA LEU A 47 5.61 6.39 -17.91
C LEU A 47 4.08 6.58 -17.74
N GLY A 48 3.29 5.69 -18.33
CA GLY A 48 1.83 5.82 -18.36
C GLY A 48 1.13 5.49 -17.04
N ILE A 49 1.79 4.75 -16.13
CA ILE A 49 1.24 4.35 -14.84
C ILE A 49 2.25 4.58 -13.72
N ASN A 50 1.76 4.82 -12.50
CA ASN A 50 2.62 4.95 -11.32
C ASN A 50 2.83 3.61 -10.60
N ALA A 51 3.74 3.59 -9.62
CA ALA A 51 4.08 2.38 -8.87
C ALA A 51 2.88 1.74 -8.14
N VAL A 52 1.94 2.54 -7.63
CA VAL A 52 0.72 2.04 -6.97
C VAL A 52 -0.20 1.34 -7.97
N GLN A 53 -0.37 1.91 -9.15
CA GLN A 53 -1.13 1.31 -10.26
C GLN A 53 -0.46 0.03 -10.77
N ALA A 54 0.87 0.00 -10.87
CA ALA A 54 1.62 -1.19 -11.23
C ALA A 54 1.43 -2.32 -10.21
N LEU A 55 1.51 -2.02 -8.91
CA LEU A 55 1.23 -2.99 -7.85
C LEU A 55 -0.21 -3.51 -7.88
N LEU A 56 -1.18 -2.64 -8.19
CA LEU A 56 -2.56 -3.06 -8.39
C LEU A 56 -2.67 -4.07 -9.53
N LEU A 57 -2.10 -3.78 -10.70
CA LEU A 57 -2.10 -4.71 -11.84
C LEU A 57 -1.42 -6.03 -11.47
N PHE A 58 -0.28 -6.00 -10.78
CA PHE A 58 0.43 -7.19 -10.34
C PHE A 58 -0.41 -8.05 -9.38
N ASN A 59 -1.05 -7.44 -8.38
CA ASN A 59 -1.86 -8.14 -7.39
C ASN A 59 -3.16 -8.70 -7.98
N ILE A 60 -3.72 -8.02 -8.98
CA ILE A 60 -4.89 -8.50 -9.74
C ILE A 60 -4.47 -9.68 -10.61
N GLY A 61 -3.39 -9.52 -11.39
CA GLY A 61 -2.94 -10.50 -12.37
C GLY A 61 -4.07 -10.87 -13.32
N ASP A 62 -4.34 -12.17 -13.44
CA ASP A 62 -5.43 -12.71 -14.26
C ASP A 62 -6.75 -12.89 -13.49
N ASN A 63 -6.82 -12.44 -12.23
CA ASN A 63 -8.01 -12.63 -11.41
C ASN A 63 -9.05 -11.54 -11.70
N GLU A 64 -10.32 -11.95 -11.79
CA GLU A 64 -11.44 -11.02 -11.69
C GLU A 64 -11.66 -10.66 -10.22
N VAL A 65 -11.51 -9.37 -9.90
CA VAL A 65 -11.70 -8.88 -8.53
C VAL A 65 -12.47 -7.58 -8.51
N THR A 66 -13.30 -7.43 -7.49
CA THR A 66 -14.01 -6.18 -7.24
C THR A 66 -13.13 -5.18 -6.47
N ALA A 67 -13.49 -3.90 -6.55
CA ALA A 67 -12.85 -2.85 -5.74
C ALA A 67 -12.92 -3.11 -4.23
N GLY A 68 -13.99 -3.77 -3.76
CA GLY A 68 -14.16 -4.17 -2.36
C GLY A 68 -13.17 -5.26 -1.96
N GLU A 69 -12.96 -6.26 -2.82
CA GLU A 69 -12.01 -7.35 -2.56
C GLU A 69 -10.56 -6.89 -2.56
N LEU A 70 -10.19 -5.94 -3.42
CA LEU A 70 -8.85 -5.34 -3.41
C LEU A 70 -8.52 -4.71 -2.04
N LYS A 71 -9.52 -4.11 -1.39
CA LYS A 71 -9.37 -3.55 -0.04
C LYS A 71 -9.32 -4.64 1.02
N SER A 72 -10.28 -5.57 1.02
CA SER A 72 -10.39 -6.59 2.07
C SER A 72 -9.24 -7.61 2.05
N ARG A 73 -8.65 -7.90 0.87
CA ARG A 73 -7.49 -8.79 0.71
C ARG A 73 -6.15 -8.10 0.98
N GLY A 74 -6.16 -6.80 1.25
CA GLY A 74 -4.94 -6.03 1.56
C GLY A 74 -4.14 -5.57 0.33
N TYR A 75 -4.62 -5.82 -0.88
CA TYR A 75 -3.94 -5.40 -2.13
C TYR A 75 -3.99 -3.88 -2.35
N TYR A 76 -4.91 -3.18 -1.69
CA TYR A 76 -5.02 -1.74 -1.75
C TYR A 76 -5.56 -1.12 -0.46
N GLN A 77 -4.81 -0.21 0.15
CA GLN A 77 -5.22 0.47 1.39
C GLN A 77 -5.76 1.90 1.17
N GLY A 78 -5.59 2.46 -0.03
CA GLY A 78 -6.05 3.82 -0.33
C GLY A 78 -7.58 3.94 -0.39
N SER A 79 -8.11 5.12 -0.10
CA SER A 79 -9.56 5.39 -0.23
C SER A 79 -10.01 5.44 -1.70
N ASN A 80 -9.12 5.83 -2.61
CA ASN A 80 -9.34 6.13 -4.03
C ASN A 80 -9.15 4.93 -4.99
N VAL A 81 -9.46 3.70 -4.56
CA VAL A 81 -9.29 2.49 -5.39
C VAL A 81 -10.05 2.58 -6.71
N SER A 82 -11.31 3.01 -6.68
CA SER A 82 -12.17 3.07 -7.87
C SER A 82 -11.63 4.04 -8.91
N TYR A 83 -10.98 5.13 -8.48
CA TYR A 83 -10.36 6.10 -9.38
C TYR A 83 -9.14 5.49 -10.10
N ASN A 84 -8.30 4.74 -9.38
CA ASN A 84 -7.17 4.05 -9.99
C ASN A 84 -7.62 2.98 -10.99
N LEU A 85 -8.61 2.17 -10.63
CA LEU A 85 -9.18 1.17 -11.54
C LEU A 85 -9.78 1.82 -12.79
N LYS A 86 -10.53 2.91 -12.64
CA LYS A 86 -11.08 3.65 -13.79
C LYS A 86 -9.97 4.13 -14.73
N LYS A 87 -8.90 4.72 -14.19
CA LYS A 87 -7.74 5.13 -14.99
C LYS A 87 -7.09 3.96 -15.71
N LEU A 88 -6.88 2.84 -15.03
CA LEU A 88 -6.30 1.63 -15.63
C LEU A 88 -7.15 1.10 -16.79
N VAL A 89 -8.48 1.16 -16.67
CA VAL A 89 -9.40 0.84 -17.76
C VAL A 89 -9.30 1.84 -18.91
N GLU A 90 -9.28 3.14 -18.62
CA GLU A 90 -9.14 4.21 -19.64
C GLU A 90 -7.83 4.08 -20.45
N MET A 91 -6.77 3.62 -19.81
CA MET A 91 -5.46 3.40 -20.43
C MET A 91 -5.31 2.01 -21.08
N GLY A 92 -6.34 1.15 -21.01
CA GLY A 92 -6.34 -0.17 -21.62
C GLY A 92 -5.57 -1.25 -20.86
N TYR A 93 -5.16 -1.00 -19.61
CA TYR A 93 -4.50 -1.99 -18.75
C TYR A 93 -5.48 -2.93 -18.04
N MET A 94 -6.76 -2.59 -18.00
CA MET A 94 -7.81 -3.40 -17.39
C MET A 94 -9.10 -3.36 -18.20
N HIS A 95 -9.90 -4.42 -18.07
CA HIS A 95 -11.27 -4.45 -18.56
C HIS A 95 -12.25 -4.34 -17.40
N HIS A 96 -13.35 -3.63 -17.62
CA HIS A 96 -14.44 -3.54 -16.65
C HIS A 96 -15.64 -4.31 -17.18
N GLN A 97 -16.09 -5.29 -16.41
CA GLN A 97 -17.34 -5.99 -16.62
C GLN A 97 -18.38 -5.47 -15.63
N ARG A 98 -19.60 -5.23 -16.12
CA ARG A 98 -20.76 -4.86 -15.30
C ARG A 98 -21.46 -6.09 -14.76
#